data_AF-A0A1Y1S4F3-F1
#
_entry.id   AF-A0A1Y1S4F3-F1
#
_cell.length_a   1.000
_cell.length_b   1.000
_cell.length_c   1.000
_cell.angle_alpha   90.00
_cell.angle_beta   90.00
_cell.angle_gamma   90.00
#
_symmetry.space_group_name_H-M   'P 1'
#
loop_
_entity.id
_entity.type
_entity.pdbx_description
1 polymer ?
#
loop_
_entity_poly.entity_id
_entity_poly.type
_entity_poly.pdbx_seq_one_letter_code
_entity_poly.pdbx_strand_id
1 'polypeptide(L)'
;MGKHRMRFCTNCYCIRTPLWRRDTRGRYVCNACGLYYKFNTKIKPISVEIRSHNLRILHRKELENMAVHTLASMKRRRRRTIYNVNNS
;
A
#
# COMPACT_ATOMS: atom_id res chain seq x y z
N MET A 1 5.07 -0.83 -17.29
CA MET A 1 5.64 -0.18 -16.08
C MET A 1 4.70 -0.40 -14.90
N GLY A 2 5.27 -0.70 -13.72
CA GLY A 2 4.64 -1.50 -12.67
C GLY A 2 3.37 -0.93 -12.04
N LYS A 3 2.36 -1.80 -11.89
CA LYS A 3 1.13 -1.56 -11.11
C LYS A 3 1.51 -1.02 -9.73
N HIS A 4 1.02 0.16 -9.37
CA HIS A 4 1.34 0.84 -8.12
C HIS A 4 0.96 -0.02 -6.91
N ARG A 5 1.96 -0.72 -6.33
CA ARG A 5 1.81 -1.37 -5.03
C ARG A 5 1.58 -0.30 -3.96
N MET A 6 0.58 -0.51 -3.11
CA MET A 6 0.29 0.35 -1.96
C MET A 6 1.54 0.44 -1.07
N ARG A 7 1.93 1.67 -0.70
CA ARG A 7 3.06 1.90 0.21
C ARG A 7 2.59 1.82 1.65
N PHE A 8 3.36 1.16 2.50
CA PHE A 8 3.14 1.10 3.94
C PHE A 8 4.47 1.23 4.68
N CYS A 9 4.43 1.75 5.91
CA CYS A 9 5.60 1.84 6.76
C CYS A 9 5.95 0.47 7.34
N THR A 10 7.19 0.00 7.19
CA THR A 10 7.60 -1.29 7.77
C THR A 10 7.67 -1.30 9.29
N ASN A 11 7.80 -0.13 9.93
CA ASN A 11 7.87 -0.01 11.39
C ASN A 11 6.47 0.06 12.05
N CYS A 12 5.61 0.97 11.59
CA CYS A 12 4.30 1.19 12.23
C CYS A 12 3.10 0.77 11.38
N TYR A 13 3.31 0.29 10.15
CA TYR A 13 2.27 -0.09 9.17
C TYR A 13 1.29 1.01 8.76
N CYS A 14 1.53 2.27 9.11
CA CYS A 14 0.68 3.32 8.58
C CYS A 14 0.79 3.38 7.05
N ILE A 15 -0.33 3.62 6.40
CA ILE A 15 -0.46 3.75 4.94
C ILE A 15 -0.58 5.20 4.49
N ARG A 16 -0.61 6.14 5.44
CA ARG A 16 -0.69 7.58 5.21
C ARG A 16 0.44 8.27 5.94
N THR A 17 1.14 9.13 5.24
CA THR A 17 2.23 9.95 5.78
C THR A 17 2.45 11.13 4.83
N PRO A 18 2.83 12.32 5.33
CA PRO A 18 3.11 13.46 4.45
C PRO A 18 4.30 13.22 3.51
N LEU A 19 5.26 12.40 3.95
CA LEU A 19 6.45 12.05 3.16
C LEU A 19 6.86 10.62 3.43
N TRP A 20 7.04 9.85 2.36
CA TRP A 20 7.64 8.53 2.43
C TRP A 20 9.16 8.65 2.44
N ARG A 21 9.80 8.00 3.41
CA ARG A 21 11.26 7.84 3.48
C ARG A 21 11.63 6.40 3.12
N ARG A 22 12.92 6.16 2.86
CA ARG A 22 13.48 4.82 2.71
C ARG A 22 14.46 4.54 3.84
N ASP A 23 14.43 3.33 4.38
CA ASP A 23 15.47 2.85 5.29
C ASP A 23 16.73 2.41 4.53
N THR A 24 17.76 1.97 5.25
CA THR A 24 19.03 1.48 4.68
C THR A 24 18.87 0.27 3.76
N ARG A 25 17.74 -0.45 3.87
CA ARG A 25 17.38 -1.59 3.02
C ARG A 25 16.47 -1.18 1.86
N GLY A 26 16.25 0.12 1.66
CA GLY A 26 15.38 0.67 0.62
C GLY A 26 13.87 0.49 0.89
N ARG A 27 13.48 -0.01 2.07
CA ARG A 27 12.07 -0.25 2.44
C ARG A 27 11.39 1.07 2.82
N TYR A 28 10.10 1.18 2.52
CA TYR A 28 9.33 2.37 2.87
C TYR A 28 9.11 2.48 4.38
N VAL A 29 9.38 3.67 4.91
CA VAL A 29 9.02 4.08 6.26
C VAL A 29 8.30 5.43 6.22
N CYS A 30 7.40 5.66 7.17
CA CYS A 30 6.72 6.95 7.26
C CYS A 30 7.66 8.05 7.74
N ASN A 31 7.28 9.31 7.53
CA ASN A 31 8.08 10.45 7.92
C ASN A 31 8.49 10.39 9.40
N ALA A 32 7.54 10.10 10.30
CA ALA A 32 7.79 10.03 11.74
C ALA A 32 8.78 8.92 12.11
N CYS A 33 8.65 7.72 11.54
CA CYS A 33 9.57 6.61 11.82
C CYS A 33 10.97 6.87 11.27
N GLY A 34 11.06 7.44 10.06
CA GLY A 34 12.36 7.74 9.45
C GLY A 34 13.10 8.89 10.15
N LEU A 35 12.39 9.95 10.57
CA LEU A 35 13.00 11.05 11.33
C LEU A 35 13.48 10.58 12.70
N TYR A 36 12.68 9.78 13.41
CA TYR A 36 13.09 9.22 14.70
C TYR A 36 14.37 8.40 14.56
N TYR A 37 14.45 7.51 13.56
CA TYR A 37 15.66 6.73 13.34
C TYR A 37 16.88 7.61 13.01
N LYS A 38 16.70 8.66 12.20
CA LYS A 38 17.79 9.59 11.85
C LYS A 38 18.39 10.28 13.08
N PHE A 39 17.57 10.71 14.02
CA PHE A 39 18.03 11.48 15.19
C PHE A 39 18.42 10.62 16.39
N ASN A 40 17.80 9.45 16.55
CA ASN A 40 18.00 8.60 17.73
C ASN A 40 18.79 7.32 17.45
N THR A 41 19.14 7.05 16.18
CA THR A 41 19.78 5.81 15.68
C THR A 41 19.08 4.52 16.11
N LYS A 42 17.83 4.63 16.55
CA LYS A 42 16.99 3.55 17.08
C LYS A 42 15.64 3.54 16.37
N ILE A 43 15.02 2.37 16.30
CA ILE A 43 13.68 2.24 15.75
C ILE A 43 12.70 2.95 16.70
N LYS A 44 11.76 3.72 16.14
CA LYS A 44 10.72 4.38 16.93
C LYS A 44 9.94 3.33 17.72
N PRO A 45 9.85 3.42 19.06
CA PRO A 45 8.96 2.56 19.82
C PRO A 45 7.51 2.84 19.40
N ILE A 46 6.81 1.76 19.02
CA ILE A 46 5.40 1.77 18.64
C ILE A 46 4.71 0.77 19.54
N SER A 47 3.60 1.19 20.16
CA SER A 47 2.80 0.28 20.97
C SER A 47 2.14 -0.78 20.08
N VAL A 48 1.85 -1.95 20.65
CA VAL A 48 1.21 -3.06 19.93
C VAL A 48 -0.17 -2.64 19.40
N GLU A 49 -0.88 -1.80 20.14
CA GLU A 49 -2.20 -1.28 19.79
C GLU A 49 -2.14 -0.43 18.52
N ILE A 50 -1.20 0.52 18.45
CA ILE A 50 -1.02 1.39 17.27
C ILE A 50 -0.63 0.55 16.05
N ARG A 51 0.32 -0.37 16.23
CA ARG A 51 0.78 -1.25 15.15
C ARG A 51 -0.36 -2.13 14.63
N SER A 52 -1.16 -2.71 15.53
CA SER A 52 -2.30 -3.56 15.19
C SER A 52 -3.42 -2.78 14.51
N HIS A 53 -3.72 -1.57 14.99
CA HIS A 53 -4.69 -0.69 14.35
C HIS A 53 -4.31 -0.40 12.89
N ASN A 54 -3.06 -0.01 12.66
CA ASN A 54 -2.57 0.28 11.31
C ASN A 54 -2.56 -0.95 10.39
N LEU A 55 -2.24 -2.14 10.93
CA LEU A 55 -2.32 -3.39 10.18
C LEU A 55 -3.74 -3.70 9.71
N ARG A 56 -4.76 -3.52 10.58
CA ARG A 56 -6.16 -3.72 10.20
C ARG A 56 -6.58 -2.77 9.07
N ILE A 57 -6.14 -1.51 9.13
CA ILE A 57 -6.40 -0.52 8.07
C ILE A 57 -5.71 -0.93 6.76
N LEU A 58 -4.43 -1.30 6.83
CA LEU A 58 -3.68 -1.75 5.66
C LEU A 58 -4.37 -2.94 4.98
N HIS A 59 -4.74 -3.97 5.76
CA HIS A 59 -5.38 -5.16 5.23
C HIS A 59 -6.72 -4.83 4.55
N ARG A 60 -7.56 -3.99 5.17
CA ARG A 60 -8.81 -3.51 4.56
C ARG A 60 -8.53 -2.85 3.20
N LYS A 61 -7.53 -1.97 3.12
CA LYS A 61 -7.17 -1.28 1.88
C LYS A 61 -6.59 -2.21 0.81
N GLU A 62 -5.85 -3.25 1.20
CA GLU A 62 -5.40 -4.27 0.26
C GLU A 62 -6.57 -5.04 -0.35
N LEU A 63 -7.55 -5.47 0.46
CA LEU A 63 -8.77 -6.12 -0.02
C LEU A 63 -9.56 -5.24 -0.99
N GLU A 64 -9.78 -3.97 -0.62
CA GLU A 64 -10.45 -2.98 -1.49
C GLU A 64 -9.73 -2.83 -2.83
N ASN A 65 -8.40 -2.69 -2.81
CA ASN A 65 -7.60 -2.56 -4.05
C ASN A 65 -7.69 -3.82 -4.92
N MET A 66 -7.65 -5.01 -4.30
CA MET A 66 -7.81 -6.27 -5.03
C MET A 66 -9.20 -6.35 -5.69
N ALA A 67 -10.26 -6.04 -4.96
CA ALA A 67 -11.63 -6.04 -5.49
C ALA A 67 -11.76 -5.10 -6.70
N VAL A 68 -11.23 -3.88 -6.60
CA VAL A 68 -11.25 -2.90 -7.71
C VAL A 68 -10.48 -3.43 -8.94
N HIS A 69 -9.32 -4.05 -8.74
CA HIS A 69 -8.54 -4.62 -9.84
C HIS A 69 -9.23 -5.82 -10.50
N THR A 70 -9.89 -6.68 -9.71
CA THR A 70 -10.69 -7.79 -10.22
C THR A 70 -11.85 -7.27 -11.08
N LEU A 71 -12.63 -6.32 -10.56
CA LEU A 71 -13.74 -5.70 -11.29
C LEU A 71 -13.28 -5.01 -12.57
N ALA A 72 -12.16 -4.28 -12.53
CA ALA A 72 -11.60 -3.65 -13.73
C ALA A 72 -11.21 -4.69 -14.79
N SER A 73 -10.65 -5.82 -14.37
CA SER A 73 -10.27 -6.91 -15.27
C SER A 73 -11.51 -7.58 -15.90
N MET A 74 -12.56 -7.81 -15.12
CA MET A 74 -13.85 -8.32 -15.62
C MET A 74 -14.48 -7.36 -16.64
N LYS A 75 -14.52 -6.04 -16.35
CA LYS A 75 -15.04 -5.02 -17.26
C LYS A 75 -14.27 -4.98 -18.59
N ARG A 76 -12.94 -5.08 -18.56
CA ARG A 76 -12.11 -5.15 -19.78
C ARG A 76 -12.43 -6.39 -20.61
N ARG A 77 -12.56 -7.56 -19.98
CA ARG A 77 -12.93 -8.81 -20.67
C ARG A 77 -14.30 -8.67 -21.35
N ARG A 78 -15.30 -8.14 -20.65
CA ARG A 78 -16.64 -7.90 -21.22
C ARG A 78 -16.60 -6.96 -22.43
N ARG A 79 -15.88 -5.83 -22.35
CA ARG A 79 -15.72 -4.91 -23.50
C ARG A 79 -15.07 -5.59 -24.71
N ARG A 80 -14.05 -6.42 -24.48
CA ARG A 80 -13.37 -7.18 -25.55
C ARG A 80 -14.32 -8.19 -26.21
N THR A 81 -15.12 -8.90 -25.43
CA THR A 81 -16.14 -9.82 -25.97
C THR A 81 -17.15 -9.07 -26.84
N ILE A 82 -17.67 -7.92 -26.37
CA ILE A 82 -18.63 -7.11 -27.15
C ILE A 82 -18.02 -6.62 -28.46
N TYR A 83 -16.78 -6.11 -28.43
CA TYR A 83 -16.08 -5.68 -29.64
C TYR A 83 -15.95 -6.82 -30.67
N ASN A 84 -15.56 -8.02 -30.22
CA ASN A 84 -15.42 -9.16 -31.11
C ASN A 84 -16.76 -9.58 -31.71
N VAL A 85 -17.84 -9.60 -30.92
CA VAL A 85 -19.18 -9.96 -31.42
C VAL A 85 -19.69 -8.97 -32.47
N ASN A 86 -19.43 -7.67 -32.29
CA ASN A 86 -19.90 -6.64 -33.23
C ASN A 86 -19.10 -6.59 -34.55
N ASN A 87 -17.92 -7.25 -34.60
CA ASN A 87 -17.03 -7.27 -35.75
C ASN A 87 -16.90 -8.67 -36.39
N SER A 88 -17.78 -9.60 -36.01
CA SER A 88 -17.98 -10.92 -36.63
C SER A 88 -19.28 -10.92 -37.41
#